data_AF-A0A8V5HFJ1-F1
#
_entry.id   AF-A0A8V5HFJ1-F1
#
_cell.length_a   1.000
_cell.length_b   1.000
_cell.length_c   1.000
_cell.angle_alpha   90.00
_cell.angle_beta   90.00
_cell.angle_gamma   90.00
#
_symmetry.space_group_name_H-M   'P 1'
#
loop_
_entity.id
_entity.type
_entity.pdbx_description
1 polymer ?
#
loop_
_entity_poly.entity_id
_entity_poly.type
_entity_poly.pdbx_seq_one_letter_code
_entity_poly.pdbx_strand_id
1 'polypeptide(L)'
;MCVPFSTPDMKQLYLNIHSEIKPRQSTGHVLCINAHVRALRQNPTHFPPAPGTGEPPPLPSASGQSYVITPRRTQGPAAAMVQLGSRLLKGYRGGHVVIRLALGGCTNRPFYRLVAAHSRRARDGKYLEQLGCLDPLPNSHGEKVAGLNLERLRHWLGCGAQLSRPAEKLLGLAGFLPLHPMTVTGAERLRRRRALEAAARPEEGSAAARDGQ
;
A
#
# COMPACT_ATOMS: atom_id res chain seq x y z
N MET A 1 38.51 8.83 37.49
CA MET A 1 38.85 7.79 36.49
C MET A 1 37.59 7.54 35.67
N CYS A 2 37.52 8.05 34.44
CA CYS A 2 36.40 7.82 33.52
C CYS A 2 36.87 6.91 32.39
N VAL A 3 36.22 5.76 32.21
CA VAL A 3 36.40 4.88 31.05
C VAL A 3 35.43 5.28 29.94
N PRO A 4 35.87 5.41 28.68
CA PRO A 4 34.98 5.75 27.57
C PRO A 4 34.20 4.50 27.12
N PHE A 5 32.88 4.66 27.02
CA PHE A 5 31.97 3.66 26.49
C PHE A 5 32.04 3.70 24.95
N SER A 6 32.82 2.78 24.37
CA SER A 6 32.92 2.61 22.92
C SER A 6 31.59 2.06 22.38
N THR A 7 30.86 2.86 21.62
CA THR A 7 29.66 2.43 20.90
C THR A 7 30.06 1.52 19.72
N PRO A 8 29.48 0.32 19.57
CA PRO A 8 29.72 -0.49 18.38
C PRO A 8 28.96 0.11 17.19
N ASP A 9 29.69 0.26 16.08
CA ASP A 9 29.23 0.82 14.80
C ASP A 9 28.08 -0.02 14.21
N MET A 10 26.89 0.58 14.10
CA MET A 10 25.65 -0.07 13.61
C MET A 10 25.77 -0.64 12.19
N LYS A 11 26.80 -0.25 11.43
CA LYS A 11 27.06 -0.81 10.09
C LYS A 11 27.54 -2.27 10.12
N GLN A 12 28.24 -2.68 11.18
CA GLN A 12 28.77 -4.05 11.32
C GLN A 12 27.67 -5.07 11.65
N LEU A 13 26.67 -4.67 12.45
CA LEU A 13 25.52 -5.51 12.79
C LEU A 13 24.63 -5.84 11.58
N TYR A 14 24.63 -5.01 10.55
CA TYR A 14 23.78 -5.19 9.36
C TYR A 14 24.33 -6.24 8.37
N LEU A 15 25.67 -6.37 8.30
CA LEU A 15 26.34 -7.32 7.42
C LEU A 15 26.31 -8.76 7.97
N ASN A 16 26.38 -8.94 9.29
CA ASN A 16 26.34 -10.28 9.90
C ASN A 16 24.96 -10.96 9.85
N ILE A 17 23.86 -10.19 9.78
CA ILE A 17 22.51 -10.77 9.69
C ILE A 17 22.24 -11.33 8.29
N HIS A 18 22.96 -10.89 7.26
CA HIS A 18 22.74 -11.33 5.88
C HIS A 18 23.48 -12.63 5.49
N SER A 19 24.42 -13.13 6.30
CA SER A 19 25.20 -14.34 5.99
C SER A 19 24.64 -15.65 6.56
N GLU A 20 23.66 -15.61 7.46
CA GLU A 20 23.20 -16.80 8.21
C GLU A 20 21.86 -17.40 7.72
N ILE A 21 21.22 -16.79 6.73
CA ILE A 21 20.02 -17.36 6.08
C ILE A 21 20.46 -18.18 4.87
N LYS A 22 20.94 -19.39 5.12
CA LYS A 22 21.23 -20.38 4.07
C LYS A 22 19.91 -20.85 3.45
N PRO A 23 19.66 -20.70 2.14
CA PRO A 23 18.46 -21.25 1.52
C PRO A 23 18.55 -22.79 1.51
N ARG A 24 17.60 -23.46 2.16
CA ARG A 24 17.40 -24.91 2.00
C ARG A 24 17.00 -25.16 0.54
N GLN A 25 17.92 -25.78 -0.19
CA GLN A 25 17.68 -26.35 -1.51
C GLN A 25 16.70 -27.52 -1.36
N SER A 26 15.43 -27.31 -1.72
CA SER A 26 14.51 -28.39 -2.08
C SER A 26 13.76 -27.99 -3.34
N THR A 27 14.32 -28.43 -4.46
CA THR A 27 13.66 -28.90 -5.68
C THR A 27 12.14 -28.70 -5.78
N GLY A 28 11.72 -27.91 -6.77
CA GLY A 28 10.34 -27.86 -7.24
C GLY A 28 9.89 -26.46 -7.67
N HIS A 29 10.19 -26.10 -8.93
CA HIS A 29 9.66 -24.96 -9.70
C HIS A 29 8.22 -24.52 -9.29
N VAL A 30 7.83 -23.24 -9.20
CA VAL A 30 8.03 -22.11 -10.14
C VAL A 30 7.98 -20.77 -9.39
N LEU A 31 9.09 -20.01 -9.39
CA LEU A 31 9.12 -18.57 -9.09
C LEU A 31 9.67 -17.85 -10.32
N CYS A 32 8.79 -17.45 -11.24
CA CYS A 32 9.14 -16.57 -12.34
C CYS A 32 8.96 -15.10 -11.91
N ILE A 33 9.95 -14.54 -11.21
CA ILE A 33 10.06 -13.09 -10.98
C ILE A 33 11.31 -12.48 -11.68
N ASN A 34 12.26 -13.28 -12.16
CA ASN A 34 13.58 -12.76 -12.58
C ASN A 34 13.93 -12.84 -14.08
N ALA A 35 12.96 -12.91 -14.99
CA ALA A 35 13.26 -13.02 -16.43
C ALA A 35 13.04 -11.72 -17.26
N HIS A 36 12.53 -10.63 -16.69
CA HIS A 36 12.10 -9.47 -17.51
C HIS A 36 13.03 -8.24 -17.49
N VAL A 37 14.09 -8.23 -16.68
CA VAL A 37 14.91 -7.01 -16.47
C VAL A 37 16.17 -6.94 -17.36
N ARG A 38 16.46 -7.96 -18.19
CA ARG A 38 17.67 -7.99 -19.03
C ARG A 38 17.48 -7.50 -20.48
N ALA A 39 16.26 -7.16 -20.91
CA ALA A 39 15.96 -6.87 -22.32
C ALA A 39 15.80 -5.37 -22.70
N LEU A 40 15.93 -4.42 -21.76
CA LEU A 40 15.73 -2.98 -22.06
C LEU A 40 17.02 -2.15 -21.94
N ARG A 41 18.12 -2.66 -22.51
CA ARG A 41 19.42 -1.94 -22.55
C ARG A 41 20.01 -1.77 -23.95
N GLN A 42 19.18 -1.71 -24.99
CA GLN A 42 19.62 -1.36 -26.35
C GLN A 42 18.52 -0.55 -27.08
N ASN A 43 18.58 0.77 -26.98
CA ASN A 43 18.47 1.73 -28.09
C ASN A 43 18.13 3.15 -27.56
N PRO A 44 19.03 4.13 -27.72
CA PRO A 44 18.72 5.53 -27.47
C PRO A 44 18.10 6.19 -28.71
N THR A 45 17.35 7.27 -28.49
CA THR A 45 16.91 8.31 -29.44
C THR A 45 15.82 7.96 -30.48
N HIS A 46 14.60 8.48 -30.26
CA HIS A 46 13.90 9.36 -31.21
C HIS A 46 12.73 10.06 -30.50
N PHE A 47 12.89 11.35 -30.17
CA PHE A 47 11.77 12.22 -29.81
C PHE A 47 11.16 12.75 -31.12
N PRO A 48 9.84 12.70 -31.34
CA PRO A 48 9.23 13.41 -32.46
C PRO A 48 9.11 14.92 -32.15
N PRO A 49 9.37 15.82 -33.11
CA PRO A 49 9.15 17.26 -32.94
C PRO A 49 7.66 17.61 -32.98
N ALA A 50 7.30 18.68 -32.26
CA ALA A 50 5.95 19.22 -32.18
C ALA A 50 5.46 19.77 -33.54
N PRO A 51 4.20 19.50 -33.96
CA PRO A 51 3.65 20.14 -35.14
C PRO A 51 3.23 21.59 -34.87
N GLY A 52 3.91 22.50 -35.59
CA GLY A 52 3.39 23.68 -36.28
C GLY A 52 2.28 24.51 -35.63
N THR A 53 2.65 25.75 -35.29
CA THR A 53 1.76 26.90 -35.13
C THR A 53 0.89 27.10 -36.38
N GLY A 54 -0.36 26.65 -36.32
CA GLY A 54 -1.41 27.04 -37.26
C GLY A 54 -2.03 28.36 -36.81
N GLU A 55 -1.88 29.37 -37.66
CA GLU A 55 -2.53 30.68 -37.52
C GLU A 55 -4.06 30.52 -37.56
N PRO A 56 -4.84 31.15 -36.65
CA PRO A 56 -6.29 31.03 -36.67
C PRO A 56 -6.90 31.83 -37.84
N PRO A 57 -7.97 31.30 -38.48
CA PRO A 57 -8.61 31.98 -39.61
C PRO A 57 -9.29 33.30 -39.20
N PRO A 58 -9.39 34.29 -40.10
CA PRO A 58 -9.93 35.60 -39.80
C PRO A 58 -11.45 35.57 -39.56
N LEU A 59 -11.88 36.37 -38.59
CA LEU A 59 -13.29 36.62 -38.27
C LEU A 59 -13.97 37.41 -39.40
N PRO A 60 -15.23 37.10 -39.76
CA PRO A 60 -15.98 37.91 -40.72
C PRO A 60 -16.41 39.25 -40.09
N SER A 61 -16.06 40.34 -40.78
CA SER A 61 -16.63 41.66 -40.59
C SER A 61 -18.09 41.68 -41.06
N ALA A 62 -19.03 41.78 -40.13
CA ALA A 62 -20.43 42.02 -40.44
C ALA A 62 -20.87 43.35 -39.82
N SER A 63 -21.04 44.31 -40.72
CA SER A 63 -21.87 45.50 -40.66
C SER A 63 -23.09 45.39 -39.73
N GLY A 64 -23.33 46.46 -38.98
CA GLY A 64 -24.40 46.55 -38.01
C GLY A 64 -25.79 46.19 -38.53
N GLN A 65 -26.50 45.44 -37.70
CA GLN A 65 -27.95 45.52 -37.59
C GLN A 65 -28.29 45.55 -36.11
N SER A 66 -28.80 46.70 -35.69
CA SER A 66 -29.43 46.92 -34.40
C SER A 66 -30.67 46.05 -34.28
N TYR A 67 -30.66 45.05 -33.39
CA TYR A 67 -31.89 44.39 -32.95
C TYR A 67 -32.18 44.77 -31.51
N VAL A 68 -33.28 45.50 -31.35
CA VAL A 68 -33.80 45.97 -30.06
C VAL A 68 -34.42 44.75 -29.36
N ILE A 69 -33.79 44.28 -28.28
CA ILE A 69 -34.35 43.21 -27.44
C ILE A 69 -35.20 43.88 -26.36
N THR A 70 -36.52 43.80 -26.50
CA THR A 70 -37.47 44.11 -25.42
C THR A 70 -37.59 42.91 -24.46
N PRO A 71 -37.72 43.12 -23.14
CA PRO A 71 -37.84 42.02 -22.19
C PRO A 71 -39.26 41.47 -22.19
N ARG A 72 -39.46 40.25 -22.69
CA ARG A 72 -40.71 39.52 -22.47
C ARG A 72 -40.69 38.88 -21.09
N ARG A 73 -41.32 39.57 -20.15
CA ARG A 73 -41.72 39.06 -18.83
C ARG A 73 -42.79 37.99 -19.04
N THR A 74 -42.41 36.71 -19.03
CA THR A 74 -43.35 35.60 -18.85
C THR A 74 -43.13 34.99 -17.48
N GLN A 75 -44.16 35.14 -16.65
CA GLN A 75 -44.29 34.53 -15.33
C GLN A 75 -44.64 33.04 -15.47
N GLY A 76 -43.91 32.20 -14.72
CA GLY A 76 -44.40 30.95 -14.13
C GLY A 76 -44.10 29.63 -14.86
N PRO A 77 -44.20 28.47 -14.17
CA PRO A 77 -44.35 28.27 -12.73
C PRO A 77 -43.08 27.73 -12.05
N ALA A 78 -43.02 27.97 -10.74
CA ALA A 78 -42.15 27.29 -9.80
C ALA A 78 -42.36 25.76 -9.85
N ALA A 79 -41.38 25.03 -9.33
CA ALA A 79 -41.40 23.59 -9.05
C ALA A 79 -40.93 22.65 -10.17
N ALA A 80 -39.61 22.63 -10.41
CA ALA A 80 -38.86 21.38 -10.61
C ALA A 80 -37.34 21.64 -10.49
N MET A 81 -36.91 22.42 -9.50
CA MET A 81 -35.50 22.43 -9.14
C MET A 81 -35.26 21.15 -8.35
N VAL A 82 -34.95 20.07 -9.06
CA VAL A 82 -34.36 18.89 -8.46
C VAL A 82 -33.15 19.40 -7.71
N GLN A 83 -33.26 19.39 -6.39
CA GLN A 83 -32.22 19.72 -5.42
C GLN A 83 -31.12 18.64 -5.46
N LEU A 84 -30.54 18.40 -6.65
CA LEU A 84 -29.34 17.58 -6.86
C LEU A 84 -28.06 18.39 -6.58
N GLY A 85 -28.18 19.62 -6.10
CA GLY A 85 -27.08 20.47 -5.66
C GLY A 85 -26.63 20.16 -4.23
N SER A 86 -26.06 18.98 -3.97
CA SER A 86 -25.15 18.75 -2.81
C SER A 86 -24.48 17.38 -2.77
N ARG A 87 -24.84 16.42 -3.65
CA ARG A 87 -24.17 15.10 -3.69
C ARG A 87 -22.85 15.07 -4.47
N LEU A 88 -22.48 16.15 -5.16
CA LEU A 88 -21.54 16.08 -6.29
C LEU A 88 -20.11 16.52 -6.04
N LEU A 89 -19.78 17.13 -4.90
CA LEU A 89 -18.37 17.34 -4.54
C LEU A 89 -18.23 17.07 -3.04
N LYS A 90 -17.89 15.82 -2.70
CA LYS A 90 -17.25 15.54 -1.40
C LYS A 90 -15.83 16.11 -1.48
N GLY A 91 -15.74 17.44 -1.51
CA GLY A 91 -14.52 18.23 -1.52
C GLY A 91 -13.90 18.11 -0.14
N TYR A 92 -13.05 17.10 0.04
CA TYR A 92 -12.32 16.91 1.28
C TYR A 92 -11.31 18.06 1.45
N ARG A 93 -11.66 19.10 2.23
CA ARG A 93 -10.76 20.26 2.53
C ARG A 93 -9.51 19.84 3.30
N GLY A 94 -8.35 19.66 2.67
CA GLY A 94 -7.08 19.30 3.33
C GLY A 94 -6.93 17.81 3.71
N GLY A 95 -6.65 16.93 2.74
CA GLY A 95 -6.43 15.50 2.98
C GLY A 95 -5.35 14.94 2.07
N HIS A 96 -4.61 13.93 2.55
CA HIS A 96 -3.54 13.27 1.81
C HIS A 96 -4.00 11.89 1.31
N VAL A 97 -3.21 11.32 0.39
CA VAL A 97 -3.39 9.95 -0.10
C VAL A 97 -2.72 9.01 0.88
N VAL A 98 -3.42 7.93 1.24
CA VAL A 98 -2.93 6.88 2.13
C VAL A 98 -3.04 5.55 1.42
N ILE A 99 -1.98 4.75 1.49
CA ILE A 99 -2.01 3.34 1.13
C ILE A 99 -2.41 2.54 2.37
N ARG A 100 -3.61 1.98 2.33
CA ARG A 100 -4.24 1.30 3.47
C ARG A 100 -4.91 -0.01 3.07
N LEU A 101 -5.17 -0.85 4.07
CA LEU A 101 -5.94 -2.07 3.90
C LEU A 101 -7.43 -1.75 4.01
N ALA A 102 -8.17 -1.97 2.92
CA ALA A 102 -9.64 -1.99 2.95
C ALA A 102 -10.10 -3.40 3.27
N LEU A 103 -11.05 -3.55 4.20
CA LEU A 103 -11.62 -4.84 4.54
C LEU A 103 -12.70 -5.18 3.51
N GLY A 104 -12.75 -6.44 3.14
CA GLY A 104 -13.82 -7.06 2.38
C GLY A 104 -14.00 -8.50 2.83
N GLY A 105 -14.76 -9.26 2.03
CA GLY A 105 -15.12 -10.63 2.35
C GLY A 105 -16.39 -10.72 3.19
N CYS A 106 -16.63 -11.90 3.74
CA CYS A 106 -17.82 -12.24 4.51
C CYS A 106 -17.48 -12.30 6.01
N THR A 107 -18.52 -12.39 6.85
CA THR A 107 -18.34 -12.67 8.28
C THR A 107 -17.48 -13.92 8.47
N ASN A 108 -16.52 -13.86 9.40
CA ASN A 108 -15.53 -14.91 9.68
C ASN A 108 -14.60 -15.28 8.50
N ARG A 109 -14.68 -14.58 7.36
CA ARG A 109 -13.79 -14.74 6.20
C ARG A 109 -13.25 -13.36 5.77
N PRO A 110 -12.30 -12.79 6.52
CA PRO A 110 -11.73 -11.49 6.19
C PRO A 110 -10.85 -11.58 4.94
N PHE A 111 -11.06 -10.65 4.00
CA PHE A 111 -10.22 -10.46 2.83
C PHE A 111 -9.76 -9.00 2.78
N TYR A 112 -8.46 -8.73 2.67
CA TYR A 112 -7.96 -7.37 2.63
C TYR A 112 -7.52 -6.97 1.23
N ARG A 113 -7.90 -5.77 0.81
CA ARG A 113 -7.40 -5.15 -0.43
C ARG A 113 -6.43 -4.03 -0.08
N LEU A 114 -5.26 -4.03 -0.70
CA LEU A 114 -4.31 -2.93 -0.57
C LEU A 114 -4.73 -1.83 -1.55
N VAL A 115 -5.14 -0.67 -1.04
CA VAL A 115 -5.73 0.40 -1.85
C VAL A 115 -5.05 1.73 -1.56
N ALA A 116 -4.88 2.54 -2.61
CA ALA A 116 -4.58 3.97 -2.50
C ALA A 116 -5.90 4.74 -2.38
N ALA A 117 -6.13 5.41 -1.26
CA ALA A 117 -7.36 6.17 -1.02
C ALA A 117 -7.07 7.45 -0.23
N HIS A 118 -7.96 8.43 -0.33
CA HIS A 118 -7.88 9.60 0.55
C HIS A 118 -8.14 9.21 2.01
N SER A 119 -7.37 9.78 2.93
CA SER A 119 -7.43 9.48 4.36
C SER A 119 -8.84 9.58 4.95
N ARG A 120 -9.59 10.61 4.58
CA ARG A 120 -10.95 10.91 5.10
C ARG A 120 -12.09 10.16 4.41
N ARG A 121 -11.81 9.34 3.40
CA ARG A 121 -12.82 8.44 2.85
C ARG A 121 -13.07 7.27 3.80
N ALA A 122 -14.29 6.75 3.79
CA ALA A 122 -14.65 5.52 4.52
C ALA A 122 -13.69 4.38 4.17
N ARG A 123 -13.44 3.48 5.12
CA ARG A 123 -12.45 2.39 5.00
C ARG A 123 -12.64 1.58 3.72
N ASP A 124 -13.87 1.13 3.48
CA ASP A 124 -14.24 0.23 2.38
C ASP A 124 -14.98 0.97 1.24
N GLY A 125 -14.88 2.31 1.22
CA GLY A 125 -15.51 3.14 0.19
C GLY A 125 -14.71 3.25 -1.10
N LYS A 126 -15.06 4.23 -1.93
CA LYS A 126 -14.36 4.54 -3.18
C LYS A 126 -12.88 4.85 -2.92
N TYR A 127 -12.00 4.10 -3.56
CA TYR A 127 -10.55 4.32 -3.60
C TYR A 127 -10.13 4.90 -4.96
N LEU A 128 -8.86 5.34 -5.07
CA LEU A 128 -8.28 5.85 -6.31
C LEU A 128 -7.83 4.69 -7.19
N GLU A 129 -7.05 3.76 -6.61
CA GLU A 129 -6.49 2.61 -7.30
C GLU A 129 -6.31 1.43 -6.33
N GLN A 130 -6.48 0.22 -6.82
CA GLN A 130 -6.16 -1.01 -6.10
C GLN A 130 -4.72 -1.43 -6.43
N LEU A 131 -3.88 -1.55 -5.41
CA LEU A 131 -2.46 -1.90 -5.53
C LEU A 131 -2.18 -3.38 -5.26
N GLY A 132 -3.12 -4.08 -4.62
CA GLY A 132 -2.92 -5.47 -4.25
C GLY A 132 -4.04 -6.09 -3.42
N CYS A 133 -3.76 -7.29 -2.91
CA CYS A 133 -4.62 -8.07 -2.02
C CYS A 133 -3.80 -8.81 -0.95
N LEU A 134 -4.46 -9.16 0.15
CA LEU A 134 -3.92 -9.94 1.25
C LEU A 134 -5.01 -10.88 1.78
N ASP A 135 -4.70 -12.17 1.73
CA ASP A 135 -5.43 -13.24 2.39
C ASP A 135 -4.79 -13.54 3.75
N PRO A 136 -5.45 -13.20 4.87
CA PRO A 136 -4.90 -13.47 6.20
C PRO A 136 -5.02 -14.94 6.60
N LEU A 137 -5.98 -15.66 6.01
CA LEU A 137 -6.20 -17.08 6.24
C LEU A 137 -5.28 -17.91 5.33
N PRO A 138 -4.64 -18.96 5.86
CA PRO A 138 -3.80 -19.82 5.06
C PRO A 138 -4.63 -20.59 4.02
N ASN A 139 -4.03 -20.83 2.86
CA ASN A 139 -4.56 -21.75 1.86
C ASN A 139 -4.38 -23.22 2.30
N SER A 140 -4.77 -24.17 1.44
CA SER A 140 -4.57 -25.61 1.67
C SER A 140 -3.10 -26.00 1.87
N HIS A 141 -2.15 -25.19 1.39
CA HIS A 141 -0.71 -25.38 1.56
C HIS A 141 -0.15 -24.71 2.82
N GLY A 142 -0.99 -24.08 3.66
CA GLY A 142 -0.56 -23.39 4.88
C GLY A 142 0.00 -21.98 4.66
N GLU A 143 -0.07 -21.46 3.43
CA GLU A 143 0.55 -20.20 3.04
C GLU A 143 -0.45 -19.04 3.05
N LYS A 144 0.01 -17.86 3.48
CA LYS A 144 -0.75 -16.61 3.37
C LYS A 144 -0.40 -15.92 2.08
N VAL A 145 -1.41 -15.71 1.23
CA VAL A 145 -1.21 -15.15 -0.10
C VAL A 145 -1.30 -13.63 -0.05
N ALA A 146 -0.32 -12.95 -0.65
CA ALA A 146 -0.33 -11.50 -0.83
C ALA A 146 0.08 -11.15 -2.26
N GLY A 147 -0.80 -10.47 -2.99
CA GLY A 147 -0.51 -9.95 -4.33
C GLY A 147 -0.19 -8.47 -4.26
N LEU A 148 0.98 -8.05 -4.76
CA LEU A 148 1.42 -6.66 -4.71
C LEU A 148 1.88 -6.16 -6.09
N ASN A 149 1.33 -5.02 -6.51
CA ASN A 149 1.83 -4.30 -7.68
C ASN A 149 2.95 -3.32 -7.26
N LEU A 150 4.19 -3.75 -7.42
CA LEU A 150 5.38 -2.99 -7.01
C LEU A 150 5.58 -1.70 -7.81
N GLU A 151 5.23 -1.69 -9.09
CA GLU A 151 5.39 -0.52 -9.95
C GLU A 151 4.47 0.62 -9.49
N ARG A 152 3.19 0.31 -9.29
CA ARG A 152 2.20 1.30 -8.83
C ARG A 152 2.47 1.74 -7.39
N LEU A 153 2.95 0.84 -6.53
CA LEU A 153 3.40 1.20 -5.17
C LEU A 153 4.51 2.26 -5.20
N ARG A 154 5.54 2.09 -6.04
CA ARG A 154 6.63 3.08 -6.19
C ARG A 154 6.10 4.42 -6.67
N HIS A 155 5.20 4.41 -7.65
CA HIS A 155 4.59 5.64 -8.16
C HIS A 155 3.86 6.42 -7.05
N TRP A 156 2.99 5.76 -6.30
CA TRP A 156 2.22 6.42 -5.24
C TRP A 156 3.10 6.90 -4.08
N LEU A 157 4.15 6.17 -3.74
CA LEU A 157 5.15 6.63 -2.77
C LEU A 157 5.89 7.88 -3.26
N GLY A 158 6.24 7.94 -4.55
CA GLY A 158 6.83 9.13 -5.18
C GLY A 158 5.89 10.34 -5.18
N CYS A 159 4.58 10.11 -5.31
CA CYS A 159 3.54 11.14 -5.20
C CYS A 159 3.28 11.61 -3.75
N GLY A 160 4.02 11.11 -2.76
CA GLY A 160 3.87 11.48 -1.35
C GLY A 160 2.72 10.77 -0.63
N ALA A 161 2.30 9.59 -1.10
CA ALA A 161 1.32 8.79 -0.38
C ALA A 161 1.89 8.28 0.95
N GLN A 162 1.13 8.44 2.03
CA GLN A 162 1.50 7.90 3.34
C GLN A 162 1.12 6.43 3.46
N LEU A 163 1.91 5.65 4.19
CA LEU A 163 1.60 4.26 4.47
C LEU A 163 0.87 4.13 5.81
N SER A 164 0.00 3.13 5.92
CA SER A 164 -0.57 2.73 7.21
C SER A 164 0.33 1.68 7.89
N ARG A 165 0.37 1.67 9.23
CA ARG A 165 1.16 0.70 10.03
C ARG A 165 1.06 -0.77 9.55
N PRO A 166 -0.12 -1.34 9.25
CA PRO A 166 -0.17 -2.71 8.74
C PRO A 166 0.38 -2.85 7.32
N ALA A 167 0.22 -1.83 6.46
CA ALA A 167 0.81 -1.84 5.12
C ALA A 167 2.35 -1.74 5.19
N GLU A 168 2.91 -0.94 6.09
CA GLU A 168 4.36 -0.87 6.32
C GLU A 168 4.93 -2.21 6.77
N LYS A 169 4.26 -2.89 7.71
CA LYS A 169 4.66 -4.24 8.15
C LYS A 169 4.63 -5.23 7.00
N LEU A 170 3.58 -5.19 6.17
CA LEU A 170 3.45 -6.08 5.02
C LEU A 170 4.57 -5.84 3.99
N LEU A 171 4.83 -4.59 3.63
CA LEU A 171 5.88 -4.22 2.69
C LEU A 171 7.29 -4.51 3.24
N GLY A 172 7.46 -4.42 4.56
CA GLY A 172 8.70 -4.82 5.25
C GLY A 172 8.94 -6.32 5.20
N LEU A 173 7.89 -7.14 5.38
CA LEU A 173 7.98 -8.60 5.24
C LEU A 173 8.23 -9.04 3.78
N ALA A 174 7.72 -8.27 2.82
CA ALA A 174 7.96 -8.50 1.39
C ALA A 174 9.38 -8.10 0.93
N GLY A 175 10.20 -7.49 1.79
CA GLY A 175 11.54 -7.01 1.46
C GLY A 175 11.57 -5.75 0.60
N PHE A 176 10.43 -5.07 0.43
CA PHE A 176 10.34 -3.81 -0.33
C PHE A 176 10.77 -2.60 0.51
N LEU A 177 10.45 -2.61 1.81
CA LEU A 177 10.84 -1.61 2.80
C LEU A 177 11.67 -2.28 3.92
N PRO A 178 12.41 -1.52 4.73
CA PRO A 178 13.02 -2.08 5.93
C PRO A 178 11.94 -2.59 6.90
N LEU A 179 12.30 -3.57 7.72
CA LEU A 179 11.39 -4.15 8.70
C LEU A 179 10.96 -3.08 9.72
N HIS A 180 9.65 -2.92 9.91
CA HIS A 180 9.11 -1.94 10.87
C HIS A 180 9.63 -2.21 12.30
N PRO A 181 10.05 -1.19 13.07
CA PRO A 181 10.70 -1.37 14.38
C PRO A 181 9.82 -2.13 15.39
N MET A 182 8.50 -1.90 15.35
CA MET A 182 7.55 -2.62 16.22
C MET A 182 7.44 -4.13 15.93
N THR A 183 7.84 -4.57 14.73
CA THR A 183 7.91 -6.01 14.41
C THR A 183 9.07 -6.66 15.13
N VAL A 184 10.23 -5.99 15.18
CA VAL A 184 11.42 -6.45 15.91
C VAL A 184 11.14 -6.49 17.41
N THR A 185 10.69 -5.38 17.99
CA THR A 185 10.40 -5.32 19.43
C THR A 185 9.27 -6.27 19.83
N GLY A 186 8.28 -6.47 18.96
CA GLY A 186 7.22 -7.47 19.16
C GLY A 186 7.76 -8.91 19.22
N ALA A 187 8.71 -9.24 18.34
CA ALA A 187 9.37 -10.55 18.35
C ALA A 187 10.20 -10.76 19.62
N GLU A 188 10.94 -9.75 20.07
CA GLU A 188 11.69 -9.80 21.33
C GLU A 188 10.78 -10.02 22.55
N ARG A 189 9.67 -9.28 22.63
CA ARG A 189 8.67 -9.46 23.69
C ARG A 189 8.09 -10.87 23.70
N LEU A 190 7.78 -11.42 22.52
CA LEU A 190 7.28 -12.79 22.40
C LEU A 190 8.31 -13.83 22.84
N ARG A 191 9.59 -13.65 22.47
CA ARG A 191 10.69 -14.54 22.89
C ARG A 191 10.85 -14.53 24.42
N ARG A 192 10.87 -13.34 25.04
CA ARG A 192 10.95 -13.19 26.50
C ARG A 192 9.76 -13.86 27.20
N ARG A 193 8.54 -13.64 26.71
CA ARG A 193 7.33 -14.24 27.28
C ARG A 193 7.39 -15.76 27.23
N ARG A 194 7.76 -16.34 26.08
CA ARG A 194 7.91 -17.80 25.91
C ARG A 194 8.99 -18.39 26.82
N ALA A 195 10.09 -17.67 27.04
CA ALA A 195 11.15 -18.11 27.95
C ALA A 195 10.67 -18.15 29.41
N LEU A 196 9.91 -17.14 29.84
CA LEU A 196 9.29 -17.12 31.18
C LEU A 196 8.24 -18.23 31.32
N GLU A 197 7.37 -18.42 30.31
CA GLU A 197 6.39 -19.50 30.28
C GLU A 197 7.04 -20.90 30.32
N ALA A 198 8.17 -21.07 29.64
CA ALA A 198 8.93 -22.33 29.65
C ALA A 198 9.61 -22.58 31.01
N ALA A 199 10.18 -21.55 31.64
CA ALA A 199 10.79 -21.65 32.97
C ALA A 199 9.74 -21.88 34.09
N ALA A 200 8.50 -21.41 33.89
CA ALA A 200 7.41 -21.56 34.84
C ALA A 200 6.66 -22.90 34.72
N ARG A 201 6.91 -23.73 33.70
CA ARG A 201 6.33 -25.08 33.59
C ARG A 201 7.16 -26.05 34.45
N PRO A 202 6.68 -26.51 35.62
CA PRO A 202 7.39 -27.50 36.43
C PRO A 202 7.40 -28.87 35.74
N GLU A 203 8.42 -29.67 36.03
CA GLU A 203 8.70 -31.01 35.49
C GLU A 203 7.62 -32.05 35.91
N GLU A 204 6.40 -31.96 35.38
CA GLU A 204 5.32 -32.94 35.63
C GLU A 204 5.62 -34.34 35.04
N GLY A 205 6.72 -34.51 34.30
CA GLY A 205 7.11 -35.78 33.66
C GLY A 205 8.08 -36.68 34.42
N SER A 206 8.64 -36.27 35.57
CA SER A 206 9.66 -37.07 36.29
C SER A 206 9.12 -37.95 37.43
N ALA A 207 7.83 -37.82 37.79
CA ALA A 207 7.23 -38.55 38.91
C ALA A 207 6.50 -39.85 38.53
N ALA A 208 6.17 -40.07 37.25
CA ALA A 208 5.36 -41.22 36.81
C ALA A 208 6.15 -42.51 36.48
N ALA A 209 7.47 -42.56 36.74
CA ALA A 209 8.33 -43.69 36.40
C ALA A 209 8.84 -44.51 37.60
N ARG A 210 8.26 -44.35 38.80
CA ARG A 210 8.73 -45.02 40.03
C ARG A 210 7.81 -46.11 40.61
N ASP A 211 6.62 -46.32 40.05
CA ASP A 211 5.67 -47.33 40.57
C ASP A 211 5.68 -48.58 39.68
N GLY A 212 6.60 -49.50 39.95
CA GLY A 212 6.71 -50.75 39.20
C GLY A 212 7.82 -51.68 39.69
N GLN A 213 7.74 -52.11 40.95
CA GLN A 213 8.44 -53.30 41.46
C GLN A 213 7.77 -53.86 42.70
#